data_AF-A0A4Q1BUI3-F1
#
_entry.id   AF-A0A4Q1BUI3-F1
#
_cell.length_a   1.000
_cell.length_b   1.000
_cell.length_c   1.000
_cell.angle_alpha   90.00
_cell.angle_beta   90.00
_cell.angle_gamma   90.00
#
_symmetry.space_group_name_H-M   'P 1'
#
loop_
_entity.id
_entity.type
_entity.pdbx_description
1 polymer ?
#
loop_
_entity_poly.entity_id
_entity_poly.type
_entity_poly.pdbx_seq_one_letter_code
_entity_poly.pdbx_strand_id
1 'polypeptide(L)'
;MTELGTSPTDSTSSIEVNDALFCEHGLEVCTKCAFDAREDNDAMMGLDPAPRAPLEMPAYYRSNKDHSIMCKAHANSNCKSCFGWKKQIVKLHKEGKKSSKNKNNGGSNF
;
A
#
# COMPACT_ATOMS: atom_id res chain seq x y z
N MET A 1 11.62 -36.51 -11.98
CA MET A 1 10.40 -35.91 -11.43
C MET A 1 10.71 -34.43 -11.31
N THR A 2 10.10 -33.60 -12.16
CA THR A 2 10.40 -32.18 -12.28
C THR A 2 9.86 -31.49 -11.02
N GLU A 3 10.73 -31.24 -10.04
CA GLU A 3 10.41 -30.36 -8.92
C GLU A 3 10.38 -28.93 -9.48
N LEU A 4 9.21 -28.54 -9.98
CA LEU A 4 8.93 -27.14 -10.25
C LEU A 4 9.01 -26.41 -8.92
N GLY A 5 10.03 -25.56 -8.79
CA GLY A 5 10.17 -24.62 -7.69
C GLY A 5 8.86 -23.90 -7.48
N THR A 6 8.23 -24.17 -6.34
CA THR A 6 7.18 -23.32 -5.80
C THR A 6 7.85 -21.99 -5.48
N SER A 7 7.75 -21.06 -6.43
CA SER A 7 8.00 -19.64 -6.17
C SER A 7 7.20 -19.26 -4.93
N PRO A 8 7.81 -18.70 -3.88
CA PRO A 8 7.12 -18.39 -2.62
C PRO A 8 6.10 -17.25 -2.74
N THR A 9 5.72 -16.87 -3.96
CA THR A 9 4.69 -15.89 -4.26
C THR A 9 3.30 -16.51 -4.47
N ASP A 10 3.19 -17.84 -4.56
CA ASP A 10 1.91 -18.54 -4.77
C ASP A 10 1.20 -18.78 -3.43
N SER A 11 0.44 -17.80 -2.91
CA SER A 11 -0.72 -17.98 -2.00
C SER A 11 -1.25 -16.69 -1.33
N THR A 12 -0.75 -15.49 -1.64
CA THR A 12 -1.33 -14.25 -1.08
C THR A 12 -2.13 -13.55 -2.16
N SER A 13 -3.44 -13.73 -2.19
CA SER A 13 -4.35 -13.08 -3.14
C SER A 13 -4.24 -11.56 -3.04
N SER A 14 -3.29 -10.97 -3.77
CA SER A 14 -3.12 -9.53 -3.86
C SER A 14 -4.22 -8.96 -4.73
N ILE A 15 -4.87 -7.90 -4.26
CA ILE A 15 -5.87 -7.16 -5.00
C ILE A 15 -5.26 -5.87 -5.53
N GLU A 16 -5.46 -5.61 -6.81
CA GLU A 16 -5.05 -4.38 -7.45
C GLU A 16 -6.18 -3.37 -7.40
N VAL A 17 -5.89 -2.18 -6.86
CA VAL A 17 -6.85 -1.10 -6.71
C VAL A 17 -6.20 0.16 -7.25
N ASN A 18 -6.66 0.66 -8.40
CA ASN A 18 -6.16 1.90 -9.02
C ASN A 18 -4.62 1.93 -9.12
N ASP A 19 -4.04 0.86 -9.68
CA ASP A 19 -2.61 0.66 -9.89
C ASP A 19 -1.75 0.48 -8.62
N ALA A 20 -2.39 0.26 -7.46
CA ALA A 20 -1.69 -0.14 -6.22
C ALA A 20 -2.13 -1.54 -5.76
N LEU A 21 -1.16 -2.31 -5.30
CA LEU A 21 -1.28 -3.65 -4.73
C LEU A 21 -1.59 -3.58 -3.23
N PHE A 22 -2.59 -4.35 -2.83
CA PHE A 22 -2.96 -4.59 -1.44
C PHE A 22 -3.18 -6.08 -1.22
N CYS A 23 -3.11 -6.56 0.02
CA CYS A 23 -3.63 -7.90 0.34
C CYS A 23 -5.17 -7.88 0.41
N GLU A 24 -5.81 -9.05 0.52
CA GLU A 24 -7.28 -9.15 0.66
C GLU A 24 -7.86 -8.40 1.88
N HIS A 25 -7.05 -8.16 2.90
CA HIS A 25 -7.42 -7.35 4.07
C HIS A 25 -7.46 -5.83 3.78
N GLY A 26 -7.04 -5.41 2.59
CA GLY A 26 -6.94 -4.00 2.23
C GLY A 26 -5.77 -3.28 2.88
N LEU A 27 -4.69 -4.01 3.13
CA LEU A 27 -3.46 -3.46 3.69
C LEU A 27 -2.32 -3.66 2.70
N GLU A 28 -1.55 -2.59 2.46
CA GLU A 28 -0.34 -2.68 1.64
C GLU A 28 0.78 -3.41 2.39
N VAL A 29 0.84 -3.23 3.71
CA VAL A 29 1.68 -4.02 4.61
C VAL A 29 0.79 -4.74 5.59
N CYS A 30 0.75 -6.06 5.47
CA CYS A 30 -0.08 -6.91 6.31
C CYS A 30 0.80 -7.91 7.06
N THR A 31 0.93 -7.74 8.37
CA THR A 31 1.66 -8.67 9.23
C THR A 31 1.01 -10.05 9.31
N LYS A 32 -0.31 -10.14 9.09
CA LYS A 32 -1.04 -11.42 9.07
C LYS A 32 -0.72 -12.25 7.84
N CYS A 33 -0.59 -11.60 6.69
CA CYS A 33 -0.28 -12.24 5.42
C CYS A 33 1.22 -12.27 5.11
N ALA A 34 2.06 -11.65 5.96
CA ALA A 34 3.45 -11.33 5.64
C ALA A 34 3.59 -10.65 4.26
N PHE A 35 2.64 -9.78 3.92
CA PHE A 35 2.57 -9.07 2.64
C PHE A 35 3.15 -7.68 2.81
N ASP A 36 4.10 -7.28 1.96
CA ASP A 36 4.66 -5.92 1.92
C ASP A 36 4.82 -5.50 0.45
N ALA A 37 3.87 -4.72 -0.04
CA ALA A 37 3.90 -4.19 -1.41
C ALA A 37 4.36 -2.73 -1.48
N ARG A 38 5.06 -2.21 -0.47
CA ARG A 38 5.48 -0.79 -0.48
C ARG A 38 6.44 -0.48 -1.62
N GLU A 39 7.40 -1.37 -1.85
CA GLU A 39 8.38 -1.22 -2.92
C GLU A 39 7.70 -1.32 -4.29
N ASP A 40 6.83 -2.31 -4.49
CA ASP A 40 6.06 -2.48 -5.71
C ASP A 40 5.15 -1.28 -5.99
N ASN A 41 4.43 -0.79 -4.99
CA ASN A 41 3.54 0.36 -5.13
C ASN A 41 4.30 1.67 -5.40
N ASP A 42 5.45 1.86 -4.78
CA ASP A 42 6.32 3.01 -5.06
C ASP A 42 6.78 2.94 -6.53
N ALA A 43 7.25 1.77 -6.99
CA ALA A 43 7.69 1.55 -8.36
C ALA A 43 6.56 1.74 -9.39
N MET A 44 5.37 1.15 -9.15
CA MET A 44 4.19 1.30 -10.01
C MET A 44 3.74 2.75 -10.14
N MET A 45 3.95 3.56 -9.09
CA MET A 45 3.61 4.98 -9.09
C MET A 45 4.72 5.88 -9.66
N GLY A 46 5.86 5.29 -10.02
CA GLY A 46 7.06 5.98 -10.51
C GLY A 46 7.75 6.80 -9.41
N LEU A 47 7.80 6.27 -8.19
CA LEU A 47 8.42 6.87 -7.02
C LEU A 47 9.59 5.99 -6.56
N ASP A 48 10.67 6.62 -6.11
CA ASP A 48 11.79 5.89 -5.52
C ASP A 48 11.38 5.26 -4.18
N PRO A 49 11.69 3.98 -3.93
CA PRO A 49 11.41 3.33 -2.65
C PRO A 49 11.98 4.16 -1.50
N ALA A 50 11.13 4.53 -0.55
CA ALA A 50 11.53 5.35 0.60
C ALA A 50 10.85 4.89 1.90
N PRO A 51 11.48 5.14 3.07
CA PRO A 51 10.86 4.82 4.34
C PRO A 51 9.62 5.68 4.56
N ARG A 52 8.46 5.05 4.42
CA ARG A 52 7.14 5.64 4.66
C ARG A 52 6.26 4.69 5.46
N ALA A 53 5.21 5.27 6.05
CA ALA A 53 4.15 4.48 6.64
C ALA A 53 3.45 3.63 5.56
N PRO A 54 2.90 2.46 5.94
CA PRO A 54 2.10 1.65 5.04
C PRO A 54 0.82 2.39 4.65
N LEU A 55 0.35 2.14 3.42
CA LEU A 55 -0.97 2.54 2.98
C LEU A 55 -2.02 1.58 3.52
N GLU A 56 -3.10 2.18 4.01
CA GLU A 56 -4.31 1.47 4.40
C GLU A 56 -5.40 1.79 3.39
N MET A 57 -6.11 0.77 2.94
CA MET A 57 -7.19 0.98 2.01
C MET A 57 -8.37 1.66 2.74
N PRO A 58 -8.84 2.82 2.26
CA PRO A 58 -9.98 3.50 2.88
C PRO A 58 -11.24 2.66 2.69
N ALA A 59 -12.31 2.99 3.42
CA ALA A 59 -13.56 2.25 3.38
C ALA A 59 -14.00 1.92 1.94
N TYR A 60 -14.00 0.63 1.62
CA TYR A 60 -14.31 0.08 0.31
C TYR A 60 -15.36 -1.02 0.42
N TYR A 61 -15.96 -1.37 -0.71
CA TYR A 61 -16.75 -2.58 -0.86
C TYR A 61 -16.39 -3.25 -2.17
N ARG A 62 -16.49 -4.58 -2.21
CA ARG A 62 -16.26 -5.35 -3.43
C ARG A 62 -17.57 -5.43 -4.21
N SER A 63 -17.53 -5.11 -5.50
CA SER A 63 -18.66 -5.32 -6.41
C SER A 63 -18.96 -6.81 -6.51
N ASN A 64 -20.22 -7.21 -6.36
CA ASN A 64 -20.63 -8.60 -6.62
C ASN A 64 -20.66 -8.95 -8.11
N LYS A 65 -20.66 -7.94 -9.01
CA LYS A 65 -20.75 -8.16 -10.45
C LYS A 65 -19.38 -8.37 -11.10
N ASP A 66 -18.45 -7.46 -10.80
CA ASP A 66 -17.14 -7.40 -11.47
C ASP A 66 -16.00 -7.73 -10.51
N HIS A 67 -16.30 -8.06 -9.26
CA HIS A 67 -15.32 -8.25 -8.18
C HIS A 67 -14.37 -7.08 -7.96
N SER A 68 -14.67 -5.91 -8.53
CA SER A 68 -13.89 -4.68 -8.45
C SER A 68 -14.04 -4.01 -7.08
N ILE A 69 -12.96 -3.38 -6.61
CA ILE A 69 -12.97 -2.62 -5.37
C ILE A 69 -13.57 -1.24 -5.66
N MET A 70 -14.69 -0.93 -5.01
CA MET A 70 -15.35 0.36 -5.10
C MET A 70 -15.20 1.14 -3.81
N CYS A 71 -14.92 2.44 -3.94
CA CYS A 71 -14.88 3.34 -2.79
C CYS A 71 -16.27 3.40 -2.15
N LYS A 72 -16.37 3.16 -0.82
CA LYS A 72 -17.64 3.20 -0.09
C LYS A 72 -18.25 4.60 -0.02
N ALA A 73 -17.42 5.64 0.00
CA ALA A 73 -17.88 7.03 0.07
C ALA A 73 -18.45 7.56 -1.26
N HIS A 74 -17.89 7.13 -2.39
CA HIS A 74 -18.22 7.68 -3.72
C HIS A 74 -18.80 6.64 -4.69
N ALA A 75 -18.94 5.38 -4.26
CA ALA A 75 -19.41 4.25 -5.08
C ALA A 75 -18.68 4.12 -6.43
N ASN A 76 -17.39 4.43 -6.46
CA ASN A 76 -16.59 4.51 -7.68
C ASN A 76 -15.34 3.64 -7.56
N SER A 77 -15.10 2.79 -8.56
CA SER A 77 -13.91 1.94 -8.66
C SER A 77 -12.62 2.72 -8.93
N ASN A 78 -12.73 3.88 -9.57
CA ASN A 78 -11.62 4.76 -9.93
C ASN A 78 -11.68 6.08 -9.15
N CYS A 79 -12.04 6.01 -7.87
CA CYS A 79 -12.18 7.19 -7.03
C CYS A 79 -10.81 7.86 -6.78
N LYS A 80 -10.44 8.87 -7.58
CA LYS A 80 -9.17 9.61 -7.43
C LYS A 80 -9.01 10.33 -6.08
N SER A 81 -10.13 10.57 -5.37
CA SER A 81 -10.14 11.20 -4.05
C SER A 81 -9.73 10.23 -2.94
N CYS A 82 -10.06 8.94 -3.08
CA CYS A 82 -9.81 7.92 -2.06
C CYS A 82 -8.70 6.94 -2.46
N PHE A 83 -8.68 6.53 -3.73
CA PHE A 83 -7.67 5.65 -4.35
C PHE A 83 -6.61 6.45 -5.11
N GLY A 84 -6.36 7.69 -4.70
CA GLY A 84 -5.31 8.54 -5.27
C GLY A 84 -3.94 8.19 -4.70
N TRP A 85 -3.50 6.93 -4.83
CA TRP A 85 -2.35 6.37 -4.11
C TRP A 85 -1.08 7.15 -4.33
N LYS A 86 -0.76 7.54 -5.58
CA LYS A 86 0.40 8.39 -5.88
C LYS A 86 0.49 9.62 -4.97
N LYS A 87 -0.63 10.33 -4.77
CA LYS A 87 -0.66 11.53 -3.92
C LYS A 87 -0.48 11.18 -2.44
N GLN A 88 -1.06 10.07 -2.00
CA GLN A 88 -0.91 9.58 -0.64
C GLN A 88 0.53 9.12 -0.35
N ILE A 89 1.14 8.32 -1.24
CA ILE A 89 2.54 7.88 -1.12
C ILE A 89 3.47 9.09 -1.08
N VAL A 90 3.32 10.05 -1.98
CA VAL A 90 4.15 11.28 -1.96
C VAL A 90 3.99 12.06 -0.64
N LYS A 91 2.77 12.10 -0.09
CA LYS A 91 2.53 12.72 1.22
C LYS A 91 3.21 11.93 2.34
N LEU A 92 3.08 10.61 2.35
CA LEU A 92 3.69 9.71 3.33
C LEU A 92 5.23 9.74 3.25
N HIS A 93 5.82 9.83 2.06
CA HIS A 93 7.26 10.04 1.87
C HIS A 93 7.71 11.35 2.52
N LYS A 94 6.95 12.43 2.35
CA LYS A 94 7.25 13.74 2.98
C LYS A 94 7.14 13.67 4.51
N GLU A 95 6.14 12.96 5.02
CA GLU A 95 5.92 12.75 6.47
C GLU A 95 6.98 11.83 7.09
N GLY A 96 7.39 10.77 6.38
CA GLY A 96 8.49 9.89 6.74
C GLY A 96 9.83 10.64 6.83
N LYS A 97 10.14 11.48 5.82
CA LYS A 97 11.34 12.34 5.83
C LYS A 97 11.36 13.32 7.01
N LYS A 98 10.21 13.87 7.42
CA LYS A 98 10.12 14.74 8.61
C LYS A 98 10.31 13.96 9.91
N SER A 99 9.75 12.75 10.00
CA SER A 99 9.87 11.89 11.19
C SER A 99 11.30 11.39 11.37
N SER A 100 12.03 11.13 10.28
CA SER A 100 13.46 10.81 10.33
C SER A 100 14.33 12.00 10.72
N LYS A 101 13.90 13.24 10.44
CA LYS A 101 14.64 14.45 10.82
C LYS A 101 14.45 14.84 12.29
N ASN A 102 13.37 14.40 12.94
CA ASN A 102 13.10 14.72 14.35
C ASN A 102 13.72 13.72 15.35
N LYS A 103 14.34 12.62 14.89
CA LYS A 103 15.01 11.67 15.79
C LYS A 103 16.48 12.01 16.07
N ASN A 104 16.97 13.16 15.60
CA ASN A 104 18.31 13.66 15.86
C ASN A 104 18.33 15.00 16.63
N ASN A 105 17.25 15.34 17.35
CA ASN A 105 17.24 16.54 18.21
C ASN A 105 16.38 16.32 19.48
N GLY A 106 16.75 15.32 20.26
CA GLY A 106 16.65 15.39 21.72
C GLY A 106 18.09 15.32 22.22
N GLY A 107 18.84 16.42 22.25
CA GLY A 107 18.54 17.48 23.20
C GLY A 107 18.98 17.01 24.58
N SER A 108 20.27 16.69 24.71
CA SER A 108 20.98 16.72 25.98
C SER A 108 20.74 18.09 26.61
N ASN A 109 20.07 18.13 27.75
CA ASN A 109 20.35 19.10 28.80
C ASN A 109 19.63 18.72 30.11
N PHE A 110 20.42 18.68 31.17
CA PHE A 110 20.14 18.44 32.59
C PHE A 110 20.13 16.99 33.07
#